data_AF-A0A445KF25-F1
#
_entry.id   AF-A0A445KF25-F1
#
_cell.length_a   1.000
_cell.length_b   1.000
_cell.length_c   1.000
_cell.angle_alpha   90.00
_cell.angle_beta   90.00
_cell.angle_gamma   90.00
#
_symmetry.space_group_name_H-M   'P 1'
#
loop_
_entity.id
_entity.type
_entity.pdbx_description
1 polymer ?
#
loop_
_entity_poly.entity_id
_entity_poly.type
_entity_poly.pdbx_seq_one_letter_code
_entity_poly.pdbx_strand_id
1 'polypeptide(L)'
;MIRVVHLWMISDVSTNKQTSSKKMSFSMEMVLVDSKGDRVHGFVKRTLIYKFKKTLQEGKVHSIQFFGIVENGGIYRTTHNKYKIAFQYSTKVALVDNASVPDYVYDFVPIRDIVCGGYDTYYLVGK
;
A
#
# COMPACT_ATOMS: atom_id res chain seq x y z
N MET A 1 -0.01 -14.60 5.20
CA MET A 1 -1.13 -13.68 5.49
C MET A 1 -0.55 -12.28 5.53
N ILE A 2 -1.32 -11.26 5.16
CA ILE A 2 -0.88 -9.87 5.09
C ILE A 2 -1.90 -8.93 5.71
N ARG A 3 -1.44 -7.95 6.48
CA ARG A 3 -2.26 -6.85 6.98
C ARG A 3 -2.15 -5.66 6.05
N VAL A 4 -3.27 -5.01 5.77
CA VAL A 4 -3.29 -3.72 5.08
C VAL A 4 -3.05 -2.63 6.12
N VAL A 5 -1.86 -2.05 6.13
CA VAL A 5 -1.44 -1.07 7.15
C VAL A 5 -1.91 0.32 6.80
N HIS A 6 -1.80 0.64 5.53
CA HIS A 6 -2.23 1.91 4.98
C HIS A 6 -2.81 1.70 3.60
N LEU A 7 -3.89 2.40 3.27
CA LEU A 7 -4.64 2.23 2.04
C LEU A 7 -5.11 3.60 1.53
N TRP A 8 -4.69 4.01 0.34
CA TRP A 8 -5.06 5.31 -0.22
C TRP A 8 -5.39 5.23 -1.71
N MET A 9 -6.14 6.23 -2.18
CA MET A 9 -6.53 6.35 -3.59
C MET A 9 -5.71 7.45 -4.24
N ILE A 10 -4.97 7.13 -5.30
CA ILE A 10 -4.36 8.15 -6.16
C ILE A 10 -5.44 8.68 -7.10
N SER A 11 -5.60 10.00 -7.14
CA SER A 11 -6.50 10.67 -8.09
C SER A 11 -5.74 11.09 -9.34
N ASP A 12 -6.42 11.11 -10.48
CA ASP A 12 -5.84 11.70 -11.70
C ASP A 12 -5.79 13.23 -11.56
N VAL A 13 -4.58 13.80 -11.53
CA VAL A 13 -4.36 15.24 -11.39
C VAL A 13 -4.45 15.97 -12.74
N SER A 14 -4.51 15.25 -13.87
CA SER A 14 -4.51 15.84 -15.22
C SER A 14 -5.86 16.48 -15.63
N THR A 15 -6.95 16.15 -14.95
CA THR A 15 -8.26 16.74 -15.25
C THR A 15 -8.46 18.07 -14.55
N ASN A 16 -7.77 19.11 -15.04
CA ASN A 16 -8.11 20.51 -14.79
C ASN A 16 -9.27 20.99 -15.68
N LYS A 17 -10.05 20.07 -16.26
CA LYS A 17 -11.31 20.37 -16.95
C LYS A 17 -12.45 20.01 -16.02
N GLN A 18 -12.97 21.02 -15.32
CA GLN A 18 -14.27 21.01 -14.67
C GLN A 18 -15.33 20.54 -15.67
N THR A 19 -15.66 19.25 -15.61
CA THR A 19 -16.97 18.75 -16.01
C THR A 19 -17.43 17.86 -14.87
N SER A 20 -18.67 18.00 -14.44
CA SER A 20 -19.30 17.34 -13.27
C SER A 20 -19.41 15.80 -13.39
N SER A 21 -18.41 15.12 -13.95
CA SER A 21 -18.33 13.67 -14.10
C SER A 21 -17.28 13.09 -13.14
N LYS A 22 -17.76 12.67 -11.97
CA LYS A 22 -17.15 11.69 -11.04
C LYS A 22 -15.60 11.65 -11.02
N LYS A 23 -14.99 12.35 -10.06
CA LYS A 23 -13.56 12.23 -9.67
C LYS A 23 -13.14 10.76 -9.62
N MET A 24 -12.42 10.28 -10.63
CA MET A 24 -12.12 8.87 -10.81
C MET A 24 -10.70 8.59 -10.33
N SER A 25 -10.55 7.62 -9.42
CA SER A 25 -9.23 7.24 -8.90
C SER A 25 -8.40 6.51 -9.97
N PHE A 26 -7.12 6.86 -10.06
CA PHE A 26 -6.12 6.29 -10.96
C PHE A 26 -5.62 4.92 -10.46
N SER A 27 -5.39 4.78 -9.17
CA SER A 27 -5.00 3.52 -8.54
C SER A 27 -5.42 3.49 -7.08
N MET A 28 -5.52 2.29 -6.54
CA MET A 28 -5.62 2.05 -5.11
C MET A 28 -4.28 1.48 -4.66
N GLU A 29 -3.60 2.21 -3.78
CA GLU A 29 -2.25 1.92 -3.31
C GLU A 29 -2.31 1.50 -1.84
N MET A 30 -1.37 0.66 -1.42
CA MET A 30 -1.34 0.18 -0.04
C MET A 30 0.06 -0.21 0.44
N VAL A 31 0.24 -0.19 1.75
CA VAL A 31 1.37 -0.83 2.43
C VAL A 31 0.87 -2.10 3.09
N LEU A 32 1.53 -3.21 2.79
CA LEU A 32 1.20 -4.54 3.31
C LEU A 32 2.30 -5.00 4.26
N VAL A 33 1.89 -5.64 5.36
CA VAL A 33 2.80 -6.25 6.33
C VAL A 33 2.49 -7.71 6.51
N ASP A 34 3.51 -8.56 6.47
CA ASP A 34 3.37 -9.99 6.73
C ASP A 34 3.53 -10.33 8.23
N SER A 35 3.46 -11.61 8.57
CA SER A 35 3.61 -12.08 9.96
C SER A 35 5.02 -11.87 10.53
N LYS A 36 6.03 -11.62 9.70
CA LYS A 36 7.42 -11.34 10.13
C LYS A 36 7.66 -9.86 10.35
N GLY A 37 6.70 -8.99 9.97
CA GLY A 37 6.86 -7.55 10.03
C GLY A 37 7.42 -6.95 8.73
N ASP A 38 7.66 -7.76 7.69
CA ASP A 38 8.21 -7.28 6.44
C ASP A 38 7.17 -6.44 5.68
N ARG A 39 7.59 -5.26 5.24
CA ARG A 39 6.75 -4.30 4.51
C ARG A 39 6.92 -4.45 3.00
N VAL A 40 5.81 -4.56 2.29
CA VAL A 40 5.80 -4.52 0.83
C VAL A 40 4.70 -3.58 0.34
N HIS A 41 5.05 -2.78 -0.66
CA HIS A 41 4.08 -1.94 -1.35
C HIS A 41 3.16 -2.82 -2.23
N GLY A 42 1.87 -2.51 -2.24
CA GLY A 42 0.88 -3.16 -3.10
C GLY A 42 0.05 -2.13 -3.87
N PHE A 43 -0.38 -2.48 -5.08
CA PHE A 43 -1.25 -1.60 -5.86
C PHE A 43 -2.28 -2.35 -6.70
N VAL A 44 -3.44 -1.71 -6.87
CA VAL A 44 -4.54 -2.14 -7.74
C VAL A 44 -4.75 -1.06 -8.80
N LYS A 45 -4.62 -1.44 -10.07
CA LYS A 45 -4.86 -0.53 -11.21
C LYS A 45 -6.32 -0.10 -11.26
N ARG A 46 -6.60 1.09 -11.80
CA ARG A 46 -7.96 1.64 -12.03
C ARG A 46 -9.00 0.61 -12.45
N THR A 47 -8.65 -0.20 -13.45
CA THR A 47 -9.53 -1.19 -14.06
C THR A 47 -9.97 -2.30 -13.10
N LEU A 48 -9.28 -2.51 -11.98
CA LEU A 48 -9.54 -3.58 -11.01
C LEU A 48 -9.99 -3.06 -9.64
N ILE A 49 -10.04 -1.74 -9.41
CA ILE A 49 -10.45 -1.15 -8.13
C ILE A 49 -11.82 -1.67 -7.71
N TYR A 50 -12.78 -1.77 -8.64
CA TYR A 50 -14.14 -2.23 -8.34
C TYR A 50 -14.17 -3.62 -7.68
N LYS A 51 -13.20 -4.49 -8.01
CA LYS A 51 -13.12 -5.87 -7.51
C LYS A 51 -12.60 -5.91 -6.07
N PHE A 52 -11.64 -5.06 -5.74
CA PHE A 52 -10.92 -5.16 -4.47
C PHE A 52 -11.32 -4.10 -3.44
N LYS A 53 -11.95 -3.00 -3.86
CA LYS A 53 -12.27 -1.85 -2.98
C LYS A 53 -13.09 -2.21 -1.73
N LYS A 54 -13.99 -3.19 -1.83
CA LYS A 54 -14.81 -3.63 -0.69
C LYS A 54 -14.09 -4.65 0.21
N THR A 55 -13.20 -5.43 -0.39
CA THR A 55 -12.52 -6.55 0.28
C THR A 55 -11.27 -6.08 1.02
N LEU A 56 -10.45 -5.25 0.38
CA LEU A 56 -9.24 -4.67 0.98
C LEU A 56 -9.63 -3.52 1.90
N GLN A 57 -9.38 -3.68 3.19
CA GLN A 57 -9.68 -2.69 4.21
C GLN A 57 -8.46 -2.49 5.11
N GLU A 58 -8.15 -1.22 5.40
CA GLU A 58 -7.09 -0.85 6.32
C GLU A 58 -7.32 -1.47 7.71
N GLY A 59 -6.24 -1.90 8.35
CA GLY A 59 -6.23 -2.61 9.64
C GLY A 59 -6.62 -4.09 9.57
N LYS A 60 -7.19 -4.59 8.46
CA LYS A 60 -7.62 -5.99 8.33
C LYS A 60 -6.52 -6.89 7.79
N VAL A 61 -6.59 -8.17 8.17
CA VAL A 61 -5.67 -9.21 7.70
C VAL A 61 -6.33 -10.06 6.63
N HIS A 62 -5.58 -10.32 5.56
CA HIS A 62 -6.05 -11.05 4.40
C HIS A 62 -5.07 -12.16 4.01
N SER A 63 -5.60 -13.21 3.38
CA SER A 63 -4.80 -14.09 2.54
C SER A 63 -4.87 -13.59 1.09
N ILE A 64 -3.72 -13.53 0.43
CA ILE A 64 -3.61 -13.13 -0.98
C ILE A 64 -2.90 -14.22 -1.76
N GLN A 65 -3.39 -14.54 -2.95
CA GLN A 65 -2.83 -15.56 -3.84
C GLN A 65 -2.94 -15.12 -5.29
N PHE A 66 -2.06 -15.64 -6.16
CA PHE A 66 -2.05 -15.34 -7.60
C PHE A 66 -1.90 -13.84 -7.90
N PHE A 67 -0.99 -13.18 -7.18
CA PHE A 67 -0.63 -11.79 -7.43
C PHE A 67 0.59 -11.70 -8.34
N GLY A 68 0.74 -10.56 -9.02
CA GLY A 68 1.94 -10.25 -9.78
C GLY A 68 3.01 -9.60 -8.91
N ILE A 69 4.27 -9.76 -9.30
CA ILE A 69 5.41 -9.06 -8.71
C ILE A 69 5.97 -8.13 -9.79
N VAL A 70 6.21 -6.87 -9.43
CA VAL A 70 6.86 -5.90 -10.32
C VAL A 70 7.96 -5.17 -9.55
N GLU A 71 8.90 -4.57 -10.26
CA GLU A 71 9.94 -3.76 -9.62
C GLU A 71 9.34 -2.53 -8.95
N ASN A 72 9.85 -2.23 -7.75
CA ASN A 72 9.51 -1.03 -7.00
C ASN A 72 10.30 0.18 -7.56
N GLY A 73 9.99 0.52 -8.81
CA GLY A 73 10.53 1.70 -9.49
C GLY A 73 9.71 2.96 -9.22
N GLY A 74 10.28 4.13 -9.56
CA GLY A 74 9.66 5.45 -9.37
C GLY A 74 10.36 6.31 -8.32
N ILE A 75 9.89 7.55 -8.21
CA ILE A 75 10.45 8.61 -7.35
C ILE A 75 10.02 8.42 -5.88
N TYR A 76 8.84 7.83 -5.65
CA TYR A 76 8.29 7.63 -4.31
C TYR A 76 8.23 6.14 -3.99
N ARG A 77 8.94 5.73 -2.93
CA ARG A 77 8.95 4.36 -2.43
C ARG A 77 8.49 4.35 -0.98
N THR A 78 7.36 3.69 -0.73
CA THR A 78 6.81 3.56 0.62
C THR A 78 7.49 2.46 1.43
N THR A 79 8.33 1.64 0.80
CA THR A 79 9.05 0.51 1.42
C THR A 79 10.43 0.36 0.79
N HIS A 80 11.42 -0.10 1.54
CA HIS A 80 12.76 -0.44 1.02
C HIS A 80 12.80 -1.68 0.12
N ASN A 81 11.69 -2.43 0.02
CA ASN A 81 11.62 -3.62 -0.81
C ASN A 81 11.89 -3.30 -2.30
N LYS A 82 12.74 -4.10 -2.95
CA LYS A 82 13.06 -3.98 -4.39
C LYS A 82 11.84 -4.23 -5.28
N TYR A 83 10.85 -4.95 -4.76
CA TYR A 83 9.65 -5.33 -5.50
C TYR A 83 8.37 -4.82 -4.82
N LYS A 84 7.31 -4.76 -5.60
CA LYS A 84 5.95 -4.44 -5.14
C LYS A 84 4.93 -5.41 -5.73
N ILE A 85 3.83 -5.59 -5.02
CA ILE A 85 2.74 -6.49 -5.38
C ILE A 85 1.77 -5.78 -6.33
N ALA A 86 1.54 -6.39 -7.50
CA ALA A 86 0.55 -5.95 -8.47
C ALA A 86 -0.68 -6.86 -8.38
N PHE A 87 -1.81 -6.31 -7.95
CA PHE A 87 -3.07 -7.04 -7.97
C PHE A 87 -3.56 -7.22 -9.41
N GLN A 88 -3.86 -8.47 -9.76
CA GLN A 88 -4.32 -8.87 -11.07
C GLN A 88 -5.78 -9.35 -11.00
N TYR A 89 -6.41 -9.55 -12.15
CA TYR A 89 -7.76 -10.11 -12.17
C TYR A 89 -7.81 -11.52 -11.56
N SER A 90 -6.76 -12.33 -11.71
CA SER A 90 -6.65 -13.67 -11.11
C SER A 90 -6.40 -13.65 -9.60
N THR A 91 -6.02 -12.51 -9.02
CA THR A 91 -5.66 -12.42 -7.60
C THR A 91 -6.88 -12.73 -6.73
N LYS A 92 -6.70 -13.68 -5.81
CA LYS A 92 -7.69 -14.07 -4.81
C LYS A 92 -7.34 -13.40 -3.48
N VAL A 93 -8.35 -12.84 -2.83
CA VAL A 93 -8.23 -12.17 -1.53
C VAL A 93 -9.33 -12.71 -0.62
N ALA A 94 -8.97 -13.15 0.58
CA ALA A 94 -9.93 -13.56 1.60
C ALA A 94 -9.57 -12.95 2.96
N LEU A 95 -10.59 -12.46 3.69
CA LEU A 95 -10.45 -11.95 5.05
C LEU A 95 -10.06 -13.08 6.00
N VAL A 96 -9.20 -12.77 6.97
CA VAL A 96 -8.75 -13.71 8.00
C VAL A 96 -8.83 -13.00 9.36
N ASP A 97 -9.71 -13.47 10.24
CA ASP A 97 -10.00 -12.80 11.53
C ASP A 97 -9.05 -13.21 12.68
N ASN A 98 -8.36 -14.36 12.58
CA ASN A 98 -7.49 -14.91 13.63
C ASN A 98 -6.02 -15.09 13.18
N ALA A 99 -5.48 -14.10 12.48
CA ALA A 99 -4.12 -14.18 11.96
C ALA A 99 -3.09 -13.65 12.96
N SER A 100 -1.98 -14.38 13.14
CA SER A 100 -0.80 -13.94 13.90
C SER A 100 0.04 -12.93 13.11
N VAL A 101 -0.58 -11.84 12.64
CA VAL A 101 0.12 -10.72 11.98
C VAL A 101 0.18 -9.55 12.98
N PRO A 102 1.38 -9.00 13.26
CA PRO A 102 1.57 -7.93 14.24
C PRO A 102 0.58 -6.76 14.07
N ASP A 103 0.11 -6.23 15.21
CA ASP A 103 -0.68 -4.99 15.27
C ASP A 103 0.22 -3.73 15.30
N TYR A 104 1.46 -3.85 15.78
CA TYR A 104 2.42 -2.76 15.80
C TYR A 104 3.06 -2.63 14.42
N VAL A 105 2.72 -1.54 13.72
CA VAL A 105 3.16 -1.35 12.33
C VAL A 105 3.89 -0.04 12.08
N TYR A 106 4.18 0.69 13.16
CA TYR A 106 4.89 1.95 13.12
C TYR A 106 6.12 1.87 14.01
N ASP A 107 7.26 2.26 13.44
CA ASP A 107 8.52 2.42 14.17
C ASP A 107 8.63 3.90 14.53
N PHE A 108 8.19 4.24 15.75
CA PHE A 108 8.23 5.62 16.21
C PHE A 108 9.67 6.03 16.49
N VAL A 109 10.02 7.21 16.01
CA VAL A 109 11.34 7.81 16.21
C VAL A 109 11.22 9.05 17.10
N PRO A 110 12.22 9.32 17.96
CA PRO A 110 12.24 10.55 18.76
C PRO A 110 12.19 11.80 17.88
N ILE A 111 11.41 12.81 18.30
CA ILE A 111 11.27 14.09 17.59
C ILE A 111 12.63 14.75 17.35
N ARG A 112 13.57 14.63 18.30
CA ARG A 112 14.92 15.18 18.18
C ARG A 112 15.60 14.72 16.89
N ASP A 113 15.48 13.45 16.55
CA ASP A 113 16.15 12.89 15.39
C ASP A 113 15.53 13.46 14.10
N ILE A 114 14.23 13.81 14.12
CA ILE A 114 13.52 14.43 12.99
C ILE A 114 14.05 15.85 12.75
N VAL A 115 14.22 16.61 13.83
CA VAL A 115 14.67 18.01 13.79
C VAL A 115 16.13 18.12 13.37
N CYS A 116 16.98 17.14 13.70
CA CYS A 116 18.41 17.16 13.37
C CYS A 116 18.72 16.87 11.89
N GLY A 117 17.72 16.60 11.03
CA GLY A 117 17.93 16.47 9.58
C GLY A 117 18.67 15.20 9.14
N GLY A 118 18.78 14.20 10.01
CA GLY A 118 19.48 12.94 9.73
C GLY A 118 18.69 11.92 8.91
N TYR A 119 17.52 12.29 8.38
CA TYR A 119 16.63 11.38 7.65
C TYR A 119 16.91 11.38 6.14
N ASP A 120 16.84 10.18 5.58
CA ASP A 120 16.94 9.94 4.15
C ASP A 120 15.69 10.47 3.45
N THR A 121 15.85 11.44 2.56
CA THR A 121 14.74 12.04 1.79
C THR A 121 14.22 11.14 0.68
N TYR A 122 14.92 10.04 0.38
CA TYR A 122 14.52 9.07 -0.65
C TYR A 122 13.54 8.00 -0.14
N TYR A 123 13.43 7.81 1.19
CA TYR A 123 12.57 6.80 1.79
C TYR A 123 11.68 7.40 2.88
N LEU A 124 10.37 7.20 2.76
CA LEU A 124 9.38 7.71 3.72
C LEU A 124 9.21 6.79 4.96
N VAL A 125 10.25 6.03 5.30
CA VAL A 125 10.31 5.09 6.43
C VAL A 125 11.67 5.23 7.11
N GLY A 126 11.69 5.13 8.45
CA GLY A 126 12.93 5.11 9.23
C GLY A 126 13.79 3.88 8.91
N LYS A 127 15.10 3.98 9.19
CA LYS A 127 16.07 2.89 9.00
C LYS A 127 15.72 1.63 9.79
#